data_AF-A0A091C1X4-F1
#
_entry.id   AF-A0A091C1X4-F1
#
_cell.length_a   1.000
_cell.length_b   1.000
_cell.length_c   1.000
_cell.angle_alpha   90.00
_cell.angle_beta   90.00
_cell.angle_gamma   90.00
#
_symmetry.space_group_name_H-M   'P 1'
#
loop_
_entity.id
_entity.type
_entity.pdbx_description
1 polymer ?
#
loop_
_entity_poly.entity_id
_entity_poly.type
_entity_poly.pdbx_seq_one_letter_code
_entity_poly.pdbx_strand_id
1 'polypeptide(L)'
;MIILFVAVGVFFVQPENWQPYMPFGVQGVFNGAALVFFAFLGFDSISMAAEEVENPRRDVPRGIIGSILIATILYVIVTLILTGIVPFSQLGVADPVAFAMRYINQGFTGSVISVGTILTLLTVTISMLYSLARLIYSISKDGLLPKFLQQIDEKRRTPKNATFVAGAIGLFFAAAFPLNILAELTNITALTCLALMALGVIRLRKMLGEPKKGEFKVPFVPLLPIISVISCVFLMLQLDKITWTVFIIALLLGLLIYFAYGYQHSDLNENKS
;
A
#
# COMPACT_ATOMS: atom_id res chain seq x y z
N MET A 1 -15.93 12.57 3.16
CA MET A 1 -14.93 13.62 2.83
C MET A 1 -14.73 13.76 1.33
N ILE A 2 -14.35 12.70 0.60
CA ILE A 2 -14.17 12.75 -0.86
C ILE A 2 -15.42 13.28 -1.59
N ILE A 3 -16.60 12.72 -1.31
CA ILE A 3 -17.86 13.17 -1.94
C ILE A 3 -18.13 14.65 -1.67
N LEU A 4 -17.89 15.11 -0.44
CA LEU A 4 -18.05 16.52 -0.06
C LEU A 4 -17.08 17.41 -0.85
N PHE A 5 -15.81 17.00 -0.96
CA PHE A 5 -14.82 17.71 -1.75
C PHE A 5 -15.23 17.81 -3.23
N VAL A 6 -15.69 16.70 -3.82
CA VAL A 6 -16.13 16.66 -5.23
C VAL A 6 -17.35 17.54 -5.44
N ALA A 7 -18.36 17.44 -4.56
CA ALA A 7 -19.61 18.18 -4.68
C ALA A 7 -19.42 19.69 -4.60
N VAL A 8 -18.50 20.17 -3.75
CA VAL A 8 -18.20 21.60 -3.63
C VAL A 8 -17.19 22.05 -4.68
N GLY A 9 -16.13 21.27 -4.88
CA GLY A 9 -14.98 21.66 -5.69
C GLY A 9 -15.27 21.75 -7.18
N VAL A 10 -16.22 20.95 -7.70
CA VAL A 10 -16.55 20.94 -9.13
C VAL A 10 -16.98 22.32 -9.66
N PHE A 11 -17.61 23.15 -8.82
CA PHE A 11 -18.10 24.47 -9.21
C PHE A 11 -17.00 25.54 -9.32
N PHE A 12 -15.78 25.25 -8.84
CA PHE A 12 -14.67 26.20 -8.78
C PHE A 12 -13.49 25.79 -9.68
N VAL A 13 -13.69 24.78 -10.53
CA VAL A 13 -12.68 24.34 -11.49
C VAL A 13 -12.50 25.39 -12.57
N GLN A 14 -11.27 25.87 -12.71
CA GLN A 14 -10.83 26.78 -13.77
C GLN A 14 -9.94 26.00 -14.75
N PRO A 15 -10.42 25.67 -15.97
CA PRO A 15 -9.66 24.89 -16.95
C PRO A 15 -8.30 25.52 -17.32
N GLU A 16 -8.13 26.82 -17.09
CA GLU A 16 -6.88 27.55 -17.27
C GLU A 16 -5.74 26.98 -16.41
N ASN A 17 -6.07 26.44 -15.22
CA ASN A 17 -5.08 25.82 -14.32
C ASN A 17 -4.51 24.51 -14.87
N TRP A 18 -5.14 23.90 -15.88
CA TRP A 18 -4.60 22.72 -16.56
C TRP A 18 -3.59 23.07 -17.65
N GLN A 19 -3.27 24.35 -17.87
CA GLN A 19 -2.24 24.77 -18.81
C GLN A 19 -0.99 25.29 -18.09
N PRO A 20 0.20 24.77 -18.42
CA PRO A 20 0.48 23.62 -19.30
C PRO A 20 0.09 22.28 -18.66
N TYR A 21 -0.48 21.34 -19.43
CA TYR A 21 -0.97 20.05 -18.90
C TYR A 21 0.16 19.09 -18.48
N MET A 22 1.29 19.11 -19.19
CA MET A 22 2.47 18.30 -18.88
C MET A 22 3.71 19.18 -18.76
N PRO A 23 3.84 20.00 -17.70
CA PRO A 23 4.98 20.91 -17.52
C PRO A 23 6.32 20.17 -17.44
N PHE A 24 6.29 18.94 -16.91
CA PHE A 24 7.46 18.07 -16.75
C PHE A 24 7.55 16.96 -17.81
N GLY A 25 6.76 17.07 -18.89
CA GLY A 25 6.66 16.06 -19.94
C GLY A 25 6.17 14.70 -19.45
N VAL A 26 6.27 13.70 -20.34
CA VAL A 26 5.83 12.32 -20.06
C VAL A 26 6.66 11.66 -18.94
N GLN A 27 7.93 12.04 -18.81
CA GLN A 27 8.78 11.51 -17.74
C GLN A 27 8.27 11.93 -16.36
N GLY A 28 7.79 13.17 -16.19
CA GLY A 28 7.16 13.61 -14.96
C GLY A 28 5.89 12.83 -14.62
N VAL A 29 5.11 12.43 -15.63
CA VAL A 29 3.93 11.58 -15.43
C VAL A 29 4.32 10.21 -14.88
N PHE A 30 5.37 9.58 -15.41
CA PHE A 30 5.81 8.27 -14.93
C PHE A 30 6.45 8.32 -13.54
N ASN A 31 7.25 9.35 -13.24
CA ASN A 31 7.79 9.55 -11.89
C ASN A 31 6.67 9.79 -10.87
N GLY A 32 5.69 10.62 -11.24
CA GLY A 32 4.48 10.85 -10.44
C GLY A 32 3.68 9.57 -10.24
N ALA A 33 3.49 8.76 -11.29
CA ALA A 33 2.79 7.48 -11.23
C ALA A 33 3.45 6.50 -10.24
N ALA A 34 4.79 6.44 -10.24
CA ALA A 34 5.55 5.60 -9.31
C ALA A 34 5.40 6.06 -7.85
N LEU A 35 5.29 7.37 -7.60
CA LEU A 35 5.06 7.92 -6.26
C LEU A 35 3.61 7.68 -5.79
N VAL A 36 2.61 8.03 -6.62
CA VAL A 36 1.18 7.94 -6.26
C VAL A 36 0.68 6.50 -6.20
N PHE A 37 1.44 5.52 -6.70
CA PHE A 37 1.18 4.10 -6.49
C PHE A 37 0.95 3.76 -5.02
N PHE A 38 1.59 4.49 -4.10
CA PHE A 38 1.39 4.39 -2.66
C PHE A 38 -0.08 4.49 -2.25
N ALA A 39 -0.87 5.34 -2.93
CA ALA A 39 -2.28 5.52 -2.64
C ALA A 39 -3.13 4.29 -2.98
N PHE A 40 -2.65 3.41 -3.87
CA PHE A 40 -3.36 2.18 -4.23
C PHE A 40 -3.07 1.01 -3.30
N LEU A 41 -2.14 1.15 -2.35
CA LEU A 41 -1.85 0.10 -1.38
C LEU A 41 -3.03 -0.10 -0.41
N GLY A 42 -3.29 -1.36 -0.04
CA GLY A 42 -4.36 -1.73 0.90
C GLY A 42 -5.45 -2.62 0.32
N PHE A 43 -5.47 -2.90 -0.99
CA PHE A 43 -6.42 -3.86 -1.57
C PHE A 43 -6.20 -5.30 -1.06
N ASP A 44 -4.99 -5.61 -0.63
CA ASP A 44 -4.56 -6.90 -0.06
C ASP A 44 -5.18 -7.17 1.31
N SER A 45 -5.64 -6.12 2.03
CA SER A 45 -6.39 -6.28 3.28
C SER A 45 -7.68 -7.10 3.11
N ILE A 46 -8.32 -7.05 1.92
CA ILE A 46 -9.51 -7.84 1.59
C ILE A 46 -9.19 -9.34 1.60
N SER A 47 -7.96 -9.71 1.23
CA SER A 47 -7.53 -11.11 1.27
C SER A 47 -7.34 -11.63 2.70
N MET A 48 -7.05 -10.75 3.67
CA MET A 48 -6.92 -11.13 5.07
C MET A 48 -8.28 -11.45 5.70
N ALA A 49 -9.35 -10.81 5.22
CA ALA A 49 -10.71 -11.09 5.64
C ALA A 49 -11.31 -12.34 4.95
N ALA A 50 -10.54 -13.04 4.11
CA ALA A 50 -11.04 -14.19 3.37
C ALA A 50 -11.58 -15.32 4.27
N GLU A 51 -11.10 -15.44 5.51
CA GLU A 51 -11.59 -16.44 6.48
C GLU A 51 -12.98 -16.11 7.03
N GLU A 52 -13.42 -14.85 6.93
CA GLU A 52 -14.72 -14.37 7.43
C GLU A 52 -15.78 -14.24 6.31
N VAL A 53 -15.40 -14.54 5.05
CA VAL A 53 -16.26 -14.41 3.88
C VAL A 53 -16.96 -15.74 3.57
N GLU A 54 -18.27 -15.71 3.30
CA GLU A 54 -19.06 -16.92 3.02
C GLU A 54 -18.59 -17.66 1.75
N ASN A 55 -18.27 -16.93 0.68
CA ASN A 55 -17.71 -17.50 -0.55
C ASN A 55 -16.38 -16.82 -0.97
N PRO A 56 -15.26 -17.16 -0.29
CA PRO A 56 -13.99 -16.48 -0.51
C PRO A 56 -13.49 -16.60 -1.96
N ARG A 57 -13.82 -17.71 -2.64
CA ARG A 57 -13.36 -17.99 -4.01
C ARG A 57 -13.90 -17.00 -5.05
N ARG A 58 -15.06 -16.40 -4.79
CA ARG A 58 -15.71 -15.47 -5.72
C ARG A 58 -15.72 -14.05 -5.20
N ASP A 59 -15.95 -13.87 -3.90
CA ASP A 59 -16.22 -12.55 -3.34
C ASP A 59 -14.92 -11.80 -3.02
N VAL A 60 -13.85 -12.50 -2.63
CA VAL A 60 -12.53 -11.86 -2.42
C VAL A 60 -11.98 -11.27 -3.72
N PRO A 61 -11.92 -12.00 -4.87
CA PRO A 61 -11.48 -11.42 -6.13
C PRO A 61 -12.34 -10.24 -6.60
N ARG A 62 -13.68 -10.32 -6.44
CA ARG A 62 -14.60 -9.23 -6.78
C ARG A 62 -14.40 -8.00 -5.90
N GLY A 63 -14.17 -8.20 -4.60
CA GLY A 63 -13.85 -7.13 -3.65
C GLY A 63 -12.53 -6.43 -3.99
N ILE A 64 -11.49 -7.19 -4.33
CA ILE A 64 -10.19 -6.63 -4.74
C ILE A 64 -10.33 -5.81 -6.02
N ILE A 65 -10.89 -6.38 -7.09
CA ILE A 65 -11.02 -5.69 -8.38
C ILE A 65 -11.96 -4.49 -8.24
N GLY A 66 -13.11 -4.67 -7.59
CA GLY A 66 -14.11 -3.61 -7.39
C GLY A 66 -13.58 -2.44 -6.58
N SER A 67 -12.85 -2.71 -5.48
CA SER A 67 -12.27 -1.65 -4.65
C SER A 67 -11.22 -0.83 -5.41
N ILE A 68 -10.31 -1.48 -6.16
CA ILE A 68 -9.32 -0.80 -7.00
C ILE A 68 -10.00 0.06 -8.07
N LEU A 69 -11.03 -0.45 -8.74
CA LEU A 69 -11.72 0.27 -9.81
C LEU A 69 -12.43 1.53 -9.29
N ILE A 70 -13.15 1.39 -8.16
CA ILE A 70 -13.81 2.51 -7.49
C ILE A 70 -12.78 3.54 -7.01
N ALA A 71 -11.70 3.10 -6.36
CA ALA A 71 -10.63 3.98 -5.90
C ALA A 71 -9.97 4.73 -7.07
N THR A 72 -9.69 4.06 -8.18
CA THR A 72 -9.12 4.65 -9.40
C THR A 72 -10.01 5.80 -9.91
N ILE A 73 -11.32 5.56 -10.05
CA ILE A 73 -12.26 6.58 -10.53
C ILE A 73 -12.27 7.78 -9.58
N LEU A 74 -12.35 7.53 -8.27
CA LEU A 74 -12.35 8.60 -7.28
C LEU A 74 -11.05 9.41 -7.29
N TYR A 75 -9.89 8.75 -7.40
CA TYR A 75 -8.59 9.44 -7.47
C TYR A 75 -8.45 10.29 -8.72
N VAL A 76 -8.93 9.83 -9.88
CA VAL A 76 -8.94 10.64 -11.10
C VAL A 76 -9.82 11.88 -10.91
N ILE A 77 -11.05 11.70 -10.41
CA ILE A 77 -11.99 12.82 -10.18
C ILE A 77 -11.39 13.85 -9.20
N VAL A 78 -10.87 13.37 -8.07
CA VAL A 78 -10.27 14.25 -7.05
C VAL A 78 -9.07 15.00 -7.62
N THR A 79 -8.20 14.33 -8.38
CA THR A 79 -7.01 14.97 -8.97
C THR A 79 -7.38 16.03 -10.01
N LEU A 80 -8.37 15.75 -10.86
CA LEU A 80 -8.85 16.72 -11.85
C LEU A 80 -9.44 17.97 -11.18
N ILE A 81 -10.28 17.79 -10.15
CA ILE A 81 -10.86 18.91 -9.41
C ILE A 81 -9.77 19.68 -8.66
N LEU A 82 -8.85 18.97 -8.00
CA LEU A 82 -7.78 19.59 -7.21
C LEU A 82 -6.87 20.48 -8.08
N THR A 83 -6.38 19.94 -9.20
CA THR A 83 -5.53 20.66 -10.16
C THR A 83 -6.30 21.71 -10.96
N GLY A 84 -7.62 21.56 -11.09
CA GLY A 84 -8.48 22.57 -11.70
C GLY A 84 -8.76 23.77 -10.79
N ILE A 85 -8.76 23.58 -9.48
CA ILE A 85 -8.98 24.67 -8.50
C ILE A 85 -7.68 25.43 -8.22
N VAL A 86 -6.58 24.71 -7.99
CA VAL A 86 -5.30 25.28 -7.56
C VAL A 86 -4.23 24.99 -8.61
N PRO A 87 -3.45 26.00 -9.05
CA PRO A 87 -2.28 25.77 -9.90
C PRO A 87 -1.33 24.74 -9.29
N PHE A 88 -0.84 23.79 -10.10
CA PHE A 88 -0.03 22.67 -9.62
C PHE A 88 1.22 23.09 -8.83
N SER A 89 1.77 24.28 -9.10
CA SER A 89 2.94 24.83 -8.39
C SER A 89 2.68 25.15 -6.92
N GLN A 90 1.42 25.32 -6.52
CA GLN A 90 1.02 25.64 -5.14
C GLN A 90 0.50 24.42 -4.36
N LEU A 91 0.40 23.24 -5.01
CA LEU A 91 -0.11 22.01 -4.39
C LEU A 91 0.92 21.27 -3.54
N GLY A 92 2.16 21.76 -3.45
CA GLY A 92 3.25 21.19 -2.62
C GLY A 92 3.08 21.42 -1.11
N VAL A 93 1.84 21.30 -0.60
CA VAL A 93 1.48 21.48 0.81
C VAL A 93 1.13 20.13 1.46
N ALA A 94 1.12 20.08 2.79
CA ALA A 94 0.85 18.85 3.52
C ALA A 94 -0.61 18.37 3.43
N ASP A 95 -1.56 19.29 3.22
CA ASP A 95 -3.01 19.01 3.21
C ASP A 95 -3.73 19.53 1.94
N PRO A 96 -3.34 19.09 0.73
CA PRO A 96 -3.72 19.75 -0.53
C PRO A 96 -5.24 19.84 -0.77
N VAL A 97 -5.99 18.81 -0.36
CA VAL A 97 -7.46 18.79 -0.51
C VAL A 97 -8.15 19.85 0.35
N ALA A 98 -7.70 20.02 1.60
CA ALA A 98 -8.23 21.04 2.50
C ALA A 98 -7.72 22.44 2.12
N PHE A 99 -6.46 22.52 1.69
CA PHE A 99 -5.87 23.74 1.14
C PHE A 99 -6.66 24.28 -0.05
N ALA A 100 -7.03 23.42 -1.01
CA ALA A 100 -7.83 23.83 -2.16
C ALA A 100 -9.19 24.45 -1.76
N MET A 101 -9.83 23.92 -0.72
CA MET A 101 -11.07 24.51 -0.20
C MET A 101 -10.84 25.88 0.45
N ARG A 102 -9.73 26.06 1.17
CA ARG A 102 -9.35 27.37 1.72
C ARG A 102 -9.00 28.36 0.61
N TYR A 103 -8.36 27.90 -0.47
CA TYR A 103 -7.99 28.71 -1.63
C TYR A 103 -9.20 29.36 -2.32
N ILE A 104 -10.34 28.67 -2.36
CA ILE A 104 -11.61 29.18 -2.93
C ILE A 104 -12.54 29.83 -1.90
N ASN A 105 -12.01 30.25 -0.75
CA ASN A 105 -12.77 30.83 0.37
C ASN A 105 -13.83 29.91 1.00
N GLN A 106 -13.76 28.60 0.76
CA GLN A 106 -14.61 27.57 1.39
C GLN A 106 -13.94 26.98 2.65
N GLY A 107 -13.47 27.86 3.54
CA GLY A 107 -12.68 27.48 4.72
C GLY A 107 -13.39 26.52 5.67
N PHE A 108 -14.70 26.68 5.87
CA PHE A 108 -15.51 25.77 6.70
C PHE A 108 -15.49 24.34 6.15
N THR A 109 -15.72 24.18 4.84
CA THR A 109 -15.66 22.89 4.14
C THR A 109 -14.26 22.29 4.25
N GLY A 110 -13.21 23.10 4.10
CA GLY A 110 -11.82 22.69 4.31
C GLY A 110 -11.56 22.16 5.72
N SER A 111 -12.10 22.81 6.75
CA SER A 111 -11.99 22.35 8.15
C SER A 111 -12.72 21.02 8.38
N VAL A 112 -13.93 20.85 7.86
CA VAL A 112 -14.68 19.58 7.96
C VAL A 112 -13.91 18.43 7.30
N ILE A 113 -13.37 18.67 6.10
CA ILE A 113 -12.53 17.71 5.39
C ILE A 113 -11.29 17.37 6.22
N SER A 114 -10.62 18.37 6.80
CA SER A 114 -9.41 18.18 7.62
C SER A 114 -9.69 17.29 8.83
N VAL A 115 -10.77 17.55 9.57
CA VAL A 115 -11.18 16.73 10.72
C VAL A 115 -11.46 15.29 10.28
N GLY A 116 -12.21 15.11 9.20
CA GLY A 116 -12.48 13.78 8.65
C GLY A 116 -11.21 13.03 8.24
N THR A 117 -10.26 13.74 7.61
CA THR A 117 -8.96 13.17 7.22
C THR A 117 -8.16 12.74 8.44
N ILE A 118 -8.10 13.54 9.52
CA ILE A 118 -7.40 13.19 10.76
C ILE A 118 -7.98 11.89 11.36
N LEU A 119 -9.31 11.80 11.48
CA LEU A 119 -9.97 10.60 12.01
C LEU A 119 -9.70 9.36 11.14
N THR A 120 -9.70 9.54 9.82
CA THR A 120 -9.41 8.46 8.87
C THR A 120 -7.95 8.00 8.98
N LEU A 121 -6.99 8.93 9.00
CA LEU A 121 -5.56 8.63 9.15
C LEU A 121 -5.27 7.93 10.48
N LEU A 122 -5.92 8.35 11.57
CA LEU A 122 -5.79 7.69 12.87
C LEU A 122 -6.27 6.24 12.82
N THR A 123 -7.42 6.00 12.18
CA THR A 123 -7.97 4.65 12.01
C THR A 123 -7.03 3.76 11.19
N VAL A 124 -6.52 4.26 10.07
CA VAL A 124 -5.57 3.54 9.21
C VAL A 124 -4.27 3.24 9.96
N THR A 125 -3.76 4.20 10.74
CA THR A 125 -2.53 4.02 11.52
C THR A 125 -2.68 2.92 12.57
N ILE A 126 -3.78 2.93 13.31
CA ILE A 126 -4.08 1.88 14.30
C ILE A 126 -4.22 0.52 13.63
N SER A 127 -4.93 0.46 12.50
CA SER A 127 -5.12 -0.78 11.73
C SER A 127 -3.79 -1.34 11.23
N MET A 128 -2.90 -0.50 10.70
CA MET A 128 -1.59 -0.93 10.20
C MET A 128 -0.64 -1.35 11.32
N LEU A 129 -0.62 -0.64 12.45
CA LEU A 129 0.17 -1.04 13.63
C LEU A 129 -0.29 -2.40 14.17
N TYR A 130 -1.60 -2.62 14.16
CA TYR A 130 -2.18 -3.90 14.55
C TYR A 130 -1.76 -5.05 13.63
N SER A 131 -1.83 -4.84 12.32
CA SER A 131 -1.38 -5.80 11.30
C SER A 131 0.11 -6.11 11.44
N LEU A 132 0.95 -5.08 11.65
CA LEU A 132 2.39 -5.25 11.86
C LEU A 132 2.70 -6.06 13.12
N ALA A 133 2.02 -5.78 14.24
CA ALA A 133 2.21 -6.54 15.47
C ALA A 133 1.84 -8.03 15.31
N ARG A 134 0.75 -8.33 14.59
CA ARG A 134 0.36 -9.71 14.27
C ARG A 134 1.34 -10.41 13.33
N LEU A 135 1.87 -9.69 12.35
CA LEU A 135 2.88 -10.23 11.42
C LEU A 135 4.16 -10.58 12.19
N ILE A 136 4.66 -9.68 13.04
CA ILE A 136 5.83 -9.94 13.90
C ILE A 136 5.59 -11.16 14.80
N TYR A 137 4.40 -11.24 15.41
CA TYR A 137 4.01 -12.39 16.23
C TYR A 137 4.01 -13.70 15.42
N SER A 138 3.43 -13.71 14.22
CA SER A 138 3.36 -14.91 13.37
C SER A 138 4.75 -15.37 12.94
N ILE A 139 5.60 -14.46 12.48
CA ILE A 139 6.99 -14.78 12.09
C ILE A 139 7.78 -15.30 13.30
N SER A 140 7.56 -14.74 14.49
CA SER A 140 8.17 -15.24 15.72
C SER A 140 7.69 -16.63 16.11
N LYS A 141 6.40 -16.95 15.88
CA LYS A 141 5.82 -18.27 16.14
C LYS A 141 6.39 -19.33 15.19
N ASP A 142 6.74 -18.95 13.97
CA ASP A 142 7.42 -19.81 13.00
C ASP A 142 8.93 -19.98 13.31
N GLY A 143 9.41 -19.43 14.43
CA GLY A 143 10.79 -19.54 14.91
C GLY A 143 11.80 -18.62 14.22
N LEU A 144 11.35 -17.82 13.25
CA LEU A 144 12.20 -16.92 12.45
C LEU A 144 12.60 -15.63 13.18
N LEU A 145 11.96 -15.31 14.31
CA LEU A 145 12.28 -14.18 15.18
C LEU A 145 12.39 -14.61 16.65
N PRO A 146 13.02 -13.80 17.53
CA PRO A 146 13.21 -14.14 18.94
C PRO A 146 11.92 -14.47 19.70
N LYS A 147 11.94 -15.56 20.48
CA LYS A 147 10.79 -16.13 21.22
C LYS A 147 10.10 -15.17 22.21
N PHE A 148 10.68 -14.02 22.57
CA PHE A 148 9.98 -13.05 23.42
C PHE A 148 8.86 -12.30 22.69
N LEU A 149 8.90 -12.24 21.35
CA LEU A 149 7.89 -11.56 20.53
C LEU A 149 6.58 -12.36 20.41
N GLN A 150 6.63 -13.67 20.62
CA GLN A 150 5.45 -14.54 20.63
C GLN A 150 4.72 -14.58 22.00
N GLN A 151 5.21 -13.88 23.03
CA GLN A 151 4.55 -13.90 24.33
C GLN A 151 3.20 -13.16 24.28
N ILE A 152 2.13 -13.88 24.63
CA ILE A 152 0.77 -13.35 24.71
C ILE A 152 0.48 -12.95 26.17
N ASP A 153 -0.12 -11.79 26.36
CA ASP A 153 -0.62 -11.35 27.67
C ASP A 153 -1.85 -12.18 28.10
N GLU A 154 -1.82 -12.79 29.28
CA GLU A 154 -2.87 -13.69 29.77
C GLU A 154 -4.25 -13.02 29.92
N LYS A 155 -4.31 -11.72 30.22
CA LYS A 155 -5.58 -11.00 30.44
C LYS A 155 -6.17 -10.47 29.15
N ARG A 156 -5.34 -9.96 28.24
CA ARG A 156 -5.80 -9.32 26.99
C ARG A 156 -5.76 -10.24 25.78
N ARG A 157 -5.10 -11.40 25.88
CA ARG A 157 -4.87 -12.33 24.76
C ARG A 157 -4.25 -11.65 23.53
N THR A 158 -3.44 -10.61 23.74
CA THR A 158 -2.74 -9.87 22.68
C THR A 158 -1.22 -9.99 22.82
N PRO A 159 -0.46 -9.97 21.71
CA PRO A 159 1.00 -10.07 21.73
C PRO A 159 1.62 -8.73 22.13
N LYS A 160 1.64 -8.45 23.44
CA LYS A 160 2.06 -7.15 24.01
C LYS A 160 3.44 -6.71 23.50
N ASN A 161 4.43 -7.61 23.53
CA ASN A 161 5.80 -7.29 23.14
C ASN A 161 5.91 -6.95 21.65
N ALA A 162 5.22 -7.71 20.78
CA ALA A 162 5.16 -7.42 19.35
C ALA A 162 4.51 -6.05 19.08
N THR A 163 3.46 -5.69 19.82
CA THR A 163 2.82 -4.36 19.70
C THR A 163 3.75 -3.23 20.10
N PHE A 164 4.48 -3.36 21.22
CA PHE A 164 5.45 -2.34 21.63
C PHE A 164 6.58 -2.19 20.63
N VAL A 165 7.11 -3.31 20.10
CA VAL A 165 8.17 -3.28 19.10
C VAL A 165 7.68 -2.68 17.79
N ALA A 166 6.49 -3.07 17.31
CA ALA A 166 5.86 -2.48 16.12
C ALA A 166 5.67 -0.96 16.28
N GLY A 167 5.17 -0.52 17.44
CA GLY A 167 4.97 0.89 17.76
C GLY A 167 6.29 1.67 17.85
N ALA A 168 7.32 1.11 18.49
CA ALA A 168 8.64 1.73 18.60
C ALA A 168 9.31 1.88 17.23
N ILE A 169 9.25 0.84 16.38
CA ILE A 169 9.76 0.87 15.01
C ILE A 169 8.98 1.92 14.20
N GLY A 170 7.64 1.88 14.25
CA GLY A 170 6.80 2.84 13.53
C GLY A 170 7.09 4.29 13.94
N LEU A 171 7.23 4.55 15.24
CA LEU A 171 7.57 5.87 15.79
C LEU A 171 8.96 6.33 15.31
N PHE A 172 9.95 5.43 15.36
CA PHE A 172 11.29 5.74 14.89
C PHE A 172 11.29 6.15 13.41
N PHE A 173 10.69 5.35 12.54
CA PHE A 173 10.66 5.65 11.11
C PHE A 173 9.84 6.92 10.79
N ALA A 174 8.71 7.12 11.47
CA ALA A 174 7.89 8.32 11.30
C ALA A 174 8.59 9.61 11.77
N ALA A 175 9.46 9.53 12.79
CA ALA A 175 10.22 10.67 13.31
C ALA A 175 11.53 10.92 12.54
N ALA A 176 12.16 9.86 12.01
CA ALA A 176 13.49 9.95 11.41
C ALA A 176 13.46 10.24 9.90
N PHE A 177 12.39 9.90 9.19
CA PHE A 177 12.36 9.97 7.73
C PHE A 177 11.15 10.75 7.21
N PRO A 178 11.31 11.54 6.14
CA PRO A 178 10.21 12.25 5.52
C PRO A 178 9.28 11.30 4.75
N LEU A 179 8.02 11.70 4.61
CA LEU A 179 6.96 10.87 4.01
C LEU A 179 7.29 10.42 2.59
N ASN A 180 7.94 11.25 1.78
CA ASN A 180 8.28 10.89 0.40
C ASN A 180 9.24 9.69 0.34
N ILE A 181 10.27 9.66 1.18
CA ILE A 181 11.22 8.53 1.24
C ILE A 181 10.50 7.27 1.73
N LEU A 182 9.66 7.40 2.77
CA LEU A 182 8.88 6.26 3.28
C LEU A 182 7.90 5.70 2.23
N ALA A 183 7.24 6.58 1.46
CA ALA A 183 6.34 6.20 0.38
C ALA A 183 7.09 5.46 -0.74
N GLU A 184 8.26 5.97 -1.17
CA GLU A 184 9.08 5.30 -2.17
C GLU A 184 9.58 3.92 -1.72
N LEU A 185 10.05 3.80 -0.47
CA LEU A 185 10.47 2.52 0.12
C LEU A 185 9.31 1.52 0.23
N THR A 186 8.12 2.02 0.53
CA THR A 186 6.92 1.18 0.55
C THR A 186 6.56 0.72 -0.86
N ASN A 187 6.63 1.62 -1.84
CA ASN A 187 6.30 1.32 -3.24
C ASN A 187 7.25 0.30 -3.85
N ILE A 188 8.57 0.44 -3.69
CA ILE A 188 9.53 -0.53 -4.24
C ILE A 188 9.30 -1.93 -3.66
N THR A 189 8.98 -2.02 -2.37
CA THR A 189 8.69 -3.29 -1.69
C THR A 189 7.40 -3.91 -2.21
N ALA A 190 6.32 -3.11 -2.27
CA ALA A 190 5.02 -3.58 -2.74
C ALA A 190 5.06 -4.00 -4.22
N LEU A 191 5.69 -3.21 -5.09
CA LEU A 191 5.86 -3.53 -6.51
C LEU A 191 6.68 -4.82 -6.70
N THR A 192 7.72 -5.02 -5.89
CA THR A 192 8.50 -6.27 -5.90
C THR A 192 7.62 -7.47 -5.51
N CYS A 193 6.86 -7.36 -4.41
CA CYS A 193 5.94 -8.41 -3.99
C CYS A 193 4.91 -8.74 -5.07
N LEU A 194 4.31 -7.72 -5.72
CA LEU A 194 3.34 -7.92 -6.79
C LEU A 194 3.95 -8.57 -8.03
N ALA A 195 5.16 -8.17 -8.42
CA ALA A 195 5.90 -8.81 -9.50
C ALA A 195 6.18 -10.30 -9.18
N LEU A 196 6.62 -10.61 -7.95
CA LEU A 196 6.84 -11.98 -7.50
C LEU A 196 5.55 -12.79 -7.46
N MET A 197 4.43 -12.21 -7.03
CA MET A 197 3.12 -12.88 -7.07
C MET A 197 2.69 -13.18 -8.51
N ALA A 198 2.87 -12.25 -9.44
CA ALA A 198 2.56 -12.46 -10.86
C ALA A 198 3.43 -13.57 -11.48
N LEU A 199 4.73 -13.61 -11.18
CA LEU A 199 5.61 -14.73 -11.54
C LEU A 199 5.17 -16.05 -10.90
N GLY A 200 4.74 -15.97 -9.63
CA GLY A 200 4.16 -17.09 -8.88
C GLY A 200 2.95 -17.69 -9.58
N VAL A 201 2.04 -16.86 -10.11
CA VAL A 201 0.86 -17.34 -10.88
C VAL A 201 1.28 -18.10 -12.14
N ILE A 202 2.30 -17.63 -12.87
CA ILE A 202 2.82 -18.34 -14.05
C ILE A 202 3.37 -19.71 -13.64
N ARG A 203 4.19 -19.75 -12.58
CA ARG A 203 4.79 -21.00 -12.07
C ARG A 203 3.72 -21.96 -11.56
N LEU A 204 2.73 -21.45 -10.82
CA LEU A 204 1.62 -22.23 -10.27
C LEU A 204 0.80 -22.87 -11.38
N ARG A 205 0.50 -22.13 -12.46
CA ARG A 205 -0.24 -22.68 -13.62
C ARG A 205 0.56 -23.76 -14.36
N LYS A 206 1.90 -23.66 -14.41
CA LYS A 206 2.76 -24.72 -14.96
C LYS A 206 2.80 -25.97 -14.09
N MET A 207 2.75 -25.83 -12.77
CA MET A 207 2.87 -26.95 -11.83
C MET A 207 1.55 -27.68 -11.57
N LEU A 208 0.46 -26.93 -11.37
CA LEU A 208 -0.84 -27.47 -10.94
C LEU A 208 -1.90 -27.46 -12.06
N GLY A 209 -1.61 -26.84 -13.20
CA GLY A 209 -2.55 -26.71 -14.31
C GLY A 209 -3.60 -25.61 -14.10
N GLU A 210 -4.76 -25.78 -14.70
CA GLU A 210 -5.86 -24.80 -14.68
C GLU A 210 -6.65 -24.82 -13.35
N PRO A 211 -7.17 -23.67 -12.87
CA PRO A 211 -7.97 -23.60 -11.65
C PRO A 211 -9.21 -24.52 -11.70
N LYS A 212 -9.66 -25.00 -10.54
CA LYS A 212 -10.83 -25.89 -10.45
C LYS A 212 -12.13 -25.14 -10.75
N LYS A 213 -13.18 -25.87 -11.12
CA LYS A 213 -14.52 -25.30 -11.35
C LYS A 213 -14.98 -24.49 -10.12
N GLY A 214 -15.19 -23.19 -10.30
CA GLY A 214 -15.65 -22.27 -9.25
C GLY A 214 -14.59 -21.35 -8.64
N GLU A 215 -13.31 -21.56 -8.95
CA GLU A 215 -12.22 -20.67 -8.56
C GLU A 215 -12.04 -19.53 -9.56
N PHE A 216 -11.56 -18.37 -9.10
CA PHE A 216 -11.23 -17.26 -9.99
C PHE A 216 -10.03 -17.62 -10.87
N LYS A 217 -10.18 -17.43 -12.18
CA LYS A 217 -9.14 -17.67 -13.18
C LYS A 217 -8.64 -16.33 -13.70
N VAL A 218 -7.34 -16.08 -13.53
CA VAL A 218 -6.66 -14.97 -14.22
C VAL A 218 -6.81 -15.18 -15.73
N PRO A 219 -7.39 -14.21 -16.47
CA PRO A 219 -7.52 -14.31 -17.92
C PRO A 219 -6.14 -14.25 -18.58
N PHE A 220 -6.01 -14.79 -19.80
CA PHE A 220 -4.82 -14.68 -20.63
C PHE A 220 -3.47 -14.96 -19.95
N VAL A 221 -3.34 -16.03 -19.15
CA VAL A 221 -2.01 -16.47 -18.67
C VAL A 221 -1.29 -17.18 -19.80
N PRO A 222 0.00 -16.87 -20.08
CA PRO A 222 0.93 -16.09 -19.25
C PRO A 222 1.00 -14.58 -19.58
N LEU A 223 0.29 -14.09 -20.59
CA LEU A 223 0.40 -12.71 -21.07
C LEU A 223 0.10 -11.65 -19.99
N LEU A 224 -1.03 -11.76 -19.30
CA LEU A 224 -1.42 -10.76 -18.28
C LEU A 224 -0.43 -10.71 -17.10
N PRO A 225 0.00 -11.84 -16.50
CA PRO A 225 1.06 -11.81 -15.50
C PRO A 225 2.38 -11.22 -16.01
N ILE A 226 2.78 -11.48 -17.25
CA ILE A 226 4.00 -10.88 -17.83
C ILE A 226 3.87 -9.35 -17.93
N ILE A 227 2.72 -8.86 -18.42
CA ILE A 227 2.46 -7.41 -18.48
C ILE A 227 2.51 -6.80 -17.08
N SER A 228 1.93 -7.47 -16.08
CA SER A 228 1.99 -7.02 -14.69
C SER A 228 3.42 -6.90 -14.17
N VAL A 229 4.27 -7.91 -14.43
CA VAL A 229 5.70 -7.87 -14.05
C VAL A 229 6.42 -6.72 -14.75
N ILE A 230 6.22 -6.55 -16.06
CA ILE A 230 6.85 -5.47 -16.83
C ILE A 230 6.42 -4.10 -16.28
N SER A 231 5.12 -3.90 -16.01
CA SER A 231 4.61 -2.65 -15.44
C SER A 231 5.17 -2.38 -14.04
N CYS A 232 5.27 -3.39 -13.18
CA CYS A 232 5.84 -3.23 -11.84
C CYS A 232 7.33 -2.83 -11.94
N VAL A 233 8.11 -3.56 -12.74
CA VAL A 233 9.54 -3.27 -12.94
C VAL A 233 9.71 -1.87 -13.56
N PHE A 234 8.88 -1.50 -14.54
CA PHE A 234 8.92 -0.17 -15.14
C PHE A 234 8.70 0.94 -14.09
N LEU A 235 7.69 0.82 -13.23
CA LEU A 235 7.47 1.81 -12.16
C LEU A 235 8.61 1.82 -11.13
N MET A 236 9.19 0.66 -10.81
CA MET A 236 10.35 0.58 -9.91
C MET A 236 11.58 1.32 -10.47
N LEU A 237 11.77 1.31 -11.79
CA LEU A 237 12.87 2.03 -12.45
C LEU A 237 12.71 3.56 -12.39
N GLN A 238 11.50 4.06 -12.12
CA GLN A 238 11.23 5.50 -11.97
C GLN A 238 11.43 6.03 -10.54
N LEU A 239 11.72 5.15 -9.58
CA LEU A 239 12.03 5.53 -8.19
C LEU A 239 13.49 5.98 -8.06
N ASP A 240 13.80 6.70 -6.97
CA ASP A 240 15.15 7.21 -6.72
C ASP A 240 16.18 6.05 -6.56
N LYS A 241 17.42 6.30 -7.00
CA LYS A 241 18.55 5.39 -6.80
C LYS A 241 18.84 5.13 -5.32
N ILE A 242 18.58 6.12 -4.46
CA ILE A 242 18.71 5.97 -3.01
C ILE A 242 17.74 4.90 -2.51
N THR A 243 16.49 4.91 -2.99
CA THR A 243 15.45 3.93 -2.65
C THR A 243 15.89 2.50 -3.02
N TRP A 244 16.49 2.31 -4.20
CA TRP A 244 17.09 1.03 -4.60
C TRP A 244 18.21 0.57 -3.68
N THR A 245 19.10 1.49 -3.30
CA THR A 245 20.24 1.17 -2.42
C THR A 245 19.76 0.69 -1.06
N VAL A 246 18.83 1.43 -0.45
CA VAL A 246 18.23 1.07 0.85
C VAL A 246 17.47 -0.24 0.76
N PHE A 247 16.71 -0.46 -0.33
CA PHE A 247 15.98 -1.70 -0.55
C PHE A 247 16.92 -2.92 -0.65
N ILE A 248 18.01 -2.82 -1.40
CA ILE A 248 19.02 -3.90 -1.50
C ILE A 248 19.67 -4.16 -0.14
N ILE A 249 20.05 -3.11 0.60
CA ILE A 249 20.62 -3.27 1.94
C ILE A 249 19.62 -3.97 2.87
N ALA A 250 18.35 -3.57 2.85
CA ALA A 250 17.31 -4.20 3.66
C ALA A 250 17.09 -5.68 3.30
N LEU A 251 17.09 -6.01 2.00
CA LEU A 251 17.02 -7.40 1.53
C LEU A 251 18.21 -8.23 2.01
N LEU A 252 19.43 -7.71 1.88
CA LEU A 252 20.65 -8.37 2.33
C LEU A 252 20.64 -8.58 3.86
N LEU A 253 20.18 -7.58 4.61
CA LEU A 253 20.06 -7.67 6.07
C LEU A 253 18.99 -8.72 6.47
N GLY A 254 17.85 -8.75 5.79
CA GLY A 254 16.83 -9.78 6.00
C GLY A 254 17.35 -11.19 5.70
N LEU A 255 18.12 -11.33 4.62
CA LEU A 255 18.76 -12.59 4.24
C LEU A 255 19.84 -13.01 5.24
N LEU A 256 20.61 -12.06 5.78
CA LEU A 256 21.58 -12.30 6.84
C LEU A 256 20.88 -12.79 8.12
N ILE A 257 19.81 -12.13 8.55
CA ILE A 257 19.01 -12.57 9.72
C ILE A 257 18.46 -13.99 9.48
N TYR A 258 17.96 -14.25 8.26
CA TYR A 258 17.47 -15.58 7.90
C TYR A 258 18.56 -16.65 8.01
N PHE A 259 19.76 -16.44 7.45
CA PHE A 259 20.82 -17.44 7.52
C PHE A 259 21.48 -17.54 8.91
N ALA A 260 21.58 -16.44 9.65
CA ALA A 260 22.22 -16.42 10.96
C ALA A 260 21.32 -16.99 12.07
N TYR A 261 20.01 -16.74 12.02
CA TYR A 261 19.07 -17.13 13.07
C TYR A 261 17.94 -18.01 12.52
N GLY A 262 17.25 -17.55 11.47
CA GLY A 262 16.04 -18.19 10.96
C GLY A 262 16.25 -19.63 10.46
N TYR A 263 17.36 -19.93 9.79
CA TYR A 263 17.66 -21.26 9.24
C TYR A 263 17.84 -22.32 10.34
N GLN A 264 18.40 -21.92 11.50
CA GLN A 264 18.66 -22.84 12.61
C GLN A 264 17.44 -23.00 13.55
N HIS A 265 16.50 -22.07 13.52
CA HIS A 265 15.35 -22.02 14.44
C HIS A 265 14.00 -22.17 13.72
N SER A 266 13.99 -22.49 12.43
CA SER A 266 12.75 -22.65 11.67
C SER A 266 12.09 -23.99 11.99
N ASP A 267 10.95 -23.93 12.70
CA ASP A 267 10.16 -25.10 13.10
C ASP A 267 9.26 -25.65 11.97
N LEU A 268 9.49 -25.21 10.71
CA LEU A 268 8.67 -25.56 9.54
C LEU A 268 8.62 -27.06 9.24
N ASN A 269 9.56 -27.86 9.75
CA ASN A 269 9.61 -29.32 9.59
C ASN A 269 9.21 -30.11 10.83
N GLU A 270 9.01 -29.50 12.01
CA GLU A 270 8.70 -30.26 13.24
C GLU A 270 7.20 -30.61 13.38
N ASN A 271 6.30 -29.86 12.73
CA ASN A 271 4.84 -30.12 12.76
C ASN A 271 4.35 -31.26 11.83
N LYS A 272 5.19 -32.27 11.57
CA LYS A 272 4.84 -33.47 10.78
C LYS A 272 4.98 -34.80 11.55
N SER A 273 4.94 -34.75 12.87
CA SER A 273 4.90 -35.93 13.76
C SER A 273 3.55 -36.03 14.46
#